data_AF-A0A2H0S4F4-F1
#
_entry.id   AF-A0A2H0S4F4-F1
#
_cell.length_a   1.000
_cell.length_b   1.000
_cell.length_c   1.000
_cell.angle_alpha   90.00
_cell.angle_beta   90.00
_cell.angle_gamma   90.00
#
_symmetry.space_group_name_H-M   'P 1'
#
loop_
_entity.id
_entity.type
_entity.pdbx_description
1 polymer ?
#
loop_
_entity_poly.entity_id
_entity_poly.type
_entity_poly.pdbx_seq_one_letter_code
_entity_poly.pdbx_strand_id
1 'polypeptide(L)'
;MTPATDQKITQRYTAASLEKKGANKVSLQEELGWPAEAKRAVICLPAGMSEKIGGKLLEEVLPGLLSLDVQLLVVGKGSADFGTLFTALSKEHPHRIAILPNDDVTMRKMYAASDIVLFCTDPTDMPELEEALSYGVIPVSPATKALENYNPIQESGNAFLYKGKTVWDCFGALVRAIETHKFPFDWRTIQKHCMESVKK
;
A
#
# COMPACT_ATOMS: atom_id res chain seq x y z
N MET A 1 17.62 0.02 2.06
CA MET A 1 17.72 -1.47 1.90
C MET A 1 16.75 -1.89 0.81
N THR A 2 17.07 -2.88 -0.03
CA THR A 2 16.30 -3.15 -1.26
C THR A 2 15.75 -4.58 -1.29
N PRO A 3 14.62 -4.84 -2.00
CA PRO A 3 14.11 -6.19 -2.19
C PRO A 3 15.09 -7.13 -2.91
N ALA A 4 16.14 -6.59 -3.54
CA ALA A 4 17.18 -7.36 -4.21
C ALA A 4 18.11 -8.07 -3.21
N THR A 5 18.30 -7.48 -2.03
CA THR A 5 19.24 -7.97 -1.00
C THR A 5 18.55 -8.36 0.30
N ASP A 6 17.25 -8.11 0.43
CA ASP A 6 16.52 -8.43 1.66
C ASP A 6 16.37 -9.96 1.84
N GLN A 7 16.83 -10.46 2.97
CA GLN A 7 16.74 -11.89 3.31
C GLN A 7 15.50 -12.22 4.14
N LYS A 8 14.72 -11.21 4.55
CA LYS A 8 13.52 -11.34 5.37
C LYS A 8 12.24 -11.53 4.56
N ILE A 9 12.31 -11.31 3.25
CA ILE A 9 11.20 -11.51 2.33
C ILE A 9 11.32 -12.88 1.65
N THR A 10 10.17 -13.50 1.35
CA THR A 10 10.08 -14.85 0.80
C THR A 10 10.82 -15.00 -0.53
N GLN A 11 10.69 -14.00 -1.40
CA GLN A 11 11.26 -14.00 -2.74
C GLN A 11 11.90 -12.64 -3.04
N ARG A 12 13.22 -12.64 -3.24
CA ARG A 12 13.96 -11.45 -3.69
C ARG A 12 13.62 -11.07 -5.12
N TYR A 13 13.61 -9.77 -5.39
CA TYR A 13 13.28 -9.20 -6.70
C TYR A 13 13.95 -7.84 -6.93
N THR A 14 13.91 -7.40 -8.18
CA THR A 14 14.44 -6.11 -8.65
C THR A 14 13.39 -5.41 -9.52
N ALA A 15 13.63 -4.16 -9.91
CA ALA A 15 12.78 -3.46 -10.90
C ALA A 15 12.66 -4.20 -12.25
N ALA A 16 13.65 -5.05 -12.58
CA ALA A 16 13.64 -5.89 -13.78
C ALA A 16 12.94 -7.25 -13.59
N SER A 17 12.55 -7.61 -12.37
CA SER A 17 11.94 -8.91 -12.04
C SER A 17 10.71 -8.79 -11.11
N LEU A 18 9.92 -7.73 -11.32
CA LEU A 18 8.73 -7.40 -10.51
C LEU A 18 7.67 -8.51 -10.51
N GLU A 19 7.62 -9.37 -11.52
CA GLU A 19 6.75 -10.54 -11.56
C GLU A 19 6.97 -11.49 -10.36
N LYS A 20 8.17 -11.50 -9.78
CA LYS A 20 8.51 -12.30 -8.60
C LYS A 20 7.86 -11.78 -7.32
N LYS A 21 7.43 -10.51 -7.29
CA LYS A 21 6.80 -9.89 -6.11
C LYS A 21 5.52 -10.64 -5.68
N GLY A 22 4.79 -11.23 -6.64
CA GLY A 22 3.57 -12.01 -6.35
C GLY A 22 3.79 -13.18 -5.39
N ALA A 23 4.99 -13.78 -5.35
CA ALA A 23 5.31 -14.84 -4.41
C ALA A 23 5.34 -14.36 -2.95
N ASN A 24 5.82 -13.12 -2.71
CA ASN A 24 5.78 -12.51 -1.37
C ASN A 24 4.33 -12.26 -0.93
N LYS A 25 3.48 -11.81 -1.86
CA LYS A 25 2.05 -11.60 -1.60
C LYS A 25 1.34 -12.88 -1.19
N VAL A 26 1.49 -13.94 -1.98
CA VAL A 26 0.90 -15.25 -1.70
C VAL A 26 1.40 -15.80 -0.36
N SER A 27 2.71 -15.73 -0.13
CA SER A 27 3.31 -16.18 1.13
C SER A 27 2.72 -15.46 2.35
N LEU A 28 2.53 -14.13 2.28
CA LEU A 28 1.95 -13.38 3.40
C LEU A 28 0.44 -13.67 3.56
N GLN A 29 -0.29 -13.85 2.45
CA GLN A 29 -1.70 -14.27 2.50
C GLN A 29 -1.84 -15.62 3.22
N GLU A 30 -0.98 -16.60 2.91
CA GLU A 30 -0.97 -17.91 3.56
C GLU A 30 -0.60 -17.81 5.04
N GLU A 31 0.42 -17.02 5.41
CA GLU A 31 0.80 -16.76 6.80
C GLU A 31 -0.35 -16.18 7.62
N LEU A 32 -1.22 -15.37 7.00
CA LEU A 32 -2.39 -14.75 7.63
C LEU A 32 -3.66 -15.61 7.57
N GLY A 33 -3.61 -16.78 6.93
CA GLY A 33 -4.78 -17.64 6.72
C GLY A 33 -5.80 -17.08 5.72
N TRP A 34 -5.36 -16.19 4.83
CA TRP A 34 -6.18 -15.63 3.76
C TRP A 34 -6.18 -16.52 2.51
N PRO A 35 -7.16 -16.34 1.61
CA PRO A 35 -7.07 -16.92 0.27
C PRO A 35 -5.81 -16.44 -0.46
N ALA A 36 -5.05 -17.39 -1.01
CA ALA A 36 -3.85 -17.16 -1.81
C ALA A 36 -4.20 -16.61 -3.20
N GLU A 37 -4.46 -15.31 -3.29
CA GLU A 37 -4.91 -14.62 -4.49
C GLU A 37 -3.91 -13.53 -4.92
N ALA A 38 -2.94 -13.91 -5.76
CA ALA A 38 -1.90 -13.00 -6.25
C ALA A 38 -2.45 -11.76 -7.00
N LYS A 39 -3.65 -11.89 -7.59
CA LYS A 39 -4.31 -10.83 -8.38
C LYS A 39 -5.15 -9.87 -7.54
N ARG A 40 -5.50 -10.22 -6.31
CA ARG A 40 -6.24 -9.32 -5.42
C ARG A 40 -5.29 -8.21 -4.97
N ALA A 41 -5.77 -6.97 -4.98
CA ALA A 41 -4.96 -5.84 -4.58
C ALA A 41 -4.80 -5.84 -3.05
N VAL A 42 -3.56 -5.69 -2.59
CA VAL A 42 -3.22 -5.54 -1.18
C VAL A 42 -2.84 -4.09 -0.92
N ILE A 43 -3.57 -3.45 -0.01
CA ILE A 43 -3.34 -2.09 0.43
C ILE A 43 -2.71 -2.13 1.82
N CYS A 44 -1.65 -1.34 2.05
CA CYS A 44 -1.03 -1.22 3.35
C CYS A 44 -1.12 0.18 3.96
N LEU A 45 -1.15 0.19 5.30
CA LEU A 45 -1.06 1.36 6.17
C LEU A 45 0.16 1.21 7.08
N PRO A 46 1.39 1.43 6.58
CA PRO A 46 2.64 1.17 7.29
C PRO A 46 2.86 2.12 8.47
N ALA A 47 2.38 3.36 8.38
CA ALA A 47 2.47 4.34 9.46
C ALA A 47 1.46 4.07 10.60
N GLY A 48 0.61 3.04 10.47
CA GLY A 48 -0.54 2.82 11.33
C GLY A 48 -1.60 3.90 11.14
N MET A 49 -2.35 4.24 12.20
CA MET A 49 -3.33 5.32 12.10
C MET A 49 -3.49 6.17 13.37
N SER A 50 -3.54 7.49 13.18
CA SER A 50 -3.89 8.48 14.19
C SER A 50 -4.53 9.69 13.53
N GLU A 51 -5.14 10.58 14.32
CA GLU A 51 -5.69 11.84 13.79
C GLU A 51 -4.64 12.65 13.02
N LYS A 52 -3.39 12.66 13.48
CA LYS A 52 -2.28 13.43 12.89
C LYS A 52 -1.88 12.95 11.49
N ILE A 53 -2.15 11.69 11.16
CA ILE A 53 -1.83 11.08 9.86
C ILE A 53 -3.10 10.80 9.04
N GLY A 54 -4.18 11.52 9.34
CA GLY A 54 -5.40 11.54 8.53
C GLY A 54 -6.41 10.45 8.87
N GLY A 55 -6.39 9.93 10.10
CA GLY A 55 -7.28 8.84 10.51
C GLY A 55 -8.77 9.13 10.35
N LYS A 56 -9.20 10.39 10.55
CA LYS A 56 -10.60 10.79 10.29
C LYS A 56 -10.99 10.60 8.82
N LEU A 57 -10.13 10.98 7.89
CA LEU A 57 -10.38 10.78 6.46
C LEU A 57 -10.46 9.28 6.14
N LEU A 58 -9.57 8.47 6.74
CA LEU A 58 -9.60 7.02 6.56
C LEU A 58 -10.90 6.40 7.07
N GLU A 59 -11.38 6.79 8.26
CA GLU A 59 -12.66 6.34 8.82
C GLU A 59 -13.81 6.57 7.85
N GLU A 60 -13.84 7.75 7.22
CA GLU A 60 -14.88 8.09 6.26
C GLU A 60 -14.72 7.32 4.92
N VAL A 61 -13.49 6.97 4.52
CA VAL A 61 -13.20 6.20 3.28
C VAL A 61 -13.38 4.69 3.48
N LEU A 62 -13.21 4.18 4.70
CA LEU A 62 -13.21 2.75 5.02
C LEU A 62 -14.45 2.00 4.51
N PRO A 63 -15.70 2.47 4.72
CA PRO A 63 -16.88 1.79 4.18
C PRO A 63 -16.84 1.60 2.66
N GLY A 64 -16.38 2.62 1.93
CA GLY A 64 -16.18 2.54 0.49
C GLY A 64 -15.07 1.55 0.14
N LEU A 65 -13.94 1.60 0.84
CA LEU A 65 -12.82 0.69 0.63
C LEU A 65 -13.21 -0.78 0.85
N LEU A 66 -13.97 -1.06 1.92
CA LEU A 66 -14.44 -2.40 2.27
C LEU A 66 -15.50 -2.95 1.32
N SER A 67 -16.13 -2.10 0.51
CA SER A 67 -17.02 -2.51 -0.58
C SER A 67 -16.26 -3.01 -1.82
N LEU A 68 -14.95 -2.72 -1.93
CA LEU A 68 -14.09 -3.16 -3.02
C LEU A 68 -13.47 -4.54 -2.71
N ASP A 69 -13.08 -5.27 -3.76
CA ASP A 69 -12.40 -6.56 -3.63
C ASP A 69 -10.90 -6.37 -3.35
N VAL A 70 -10.58 -5.91 -2.14
CA VAL A 70 -9.22 -5.60 -1.69
C VAL A 70 -8.91 -6.25 -0.35
N GLN A 71 -7.62 -6.43 -0.09
CA GLN A 71 -7.08 -6.80 1.21
C GLN A 71 -6.39 -5.60 1.86
N LEU A 72 -6.48 -5.50 3.18
CA LEU A 72 -5.96 -4.38 3.97
C LEU A 72 -5.02 -4.88 5.06
N LEU A 73 -3.78 -4.39 5.01
CA LEU A 73 -2.75 -4.62 6.03
C LEU A 73 -2.52 -3.33 6.81
N VAL A 74 -2.60 -3.40 8.13
CA VAL A 74 -2.43 -2.24 9.00
C VAL A 74 -1.36 -2.52 10.03
N VAL A 75 -0.41 -1.61 10.22
CA VAL A 75 0.56 -1.75 11.31
C VAL A 75 -0.11 -1.42 12.63
N GLY A 76 0.12 -2.24 13.65
CA GLY A 76 -0.34 -2.04 15.03
C GLY A 76 0.38 -0.89 15.74
N LYS A 77 0.26 0.32 15.19
CA LYS A 77 0.82 1.60 15.67
C LYS A 77 -0.27 2.66 15.52
N GLY A 78 -0.48 3.52 16.53
CA GLY A 78 -1.54 4.52 16.45
C GLY A 78 -2.19 4.89 17.77
N SER A 79 -3.34 5.56 17.69
CA SER A 79 -4.17 5.84 18.87
C SER A 79 -5.03 4.62 19.26
N ALA A 80 -5.49 4.61 20.52
CA ALA A 80 -6.33 3.54 21.04
C ALA A 80 -7.66 3.39 20.27
N ASP A 81 -8.23 4.51 19.78
CA ASP A 81 -9.49 4.52 19.05
C ASP A 81 -9.33 3.79 17.70
N PHE A 82 -8.29 4.11 16.92
CA PHE A 82 -7.99 3.40 15.68
C PHE A 82 -7.61 1.94 15.92
N GLY A 83 -6.90 1.65 17.02
CA GLY A 83 -6.61 0.28 17.43
C GLY A 83 -7.89 -0.53 17.66
N THR A 84 -8.89 0.07 18.32
CA THR A 84 -10.20 -0.54 18.57
C THR A 84 -10.96 -0.76 17.26
N LEU A 85 -11.00 0.25 16.38
CA LEU A 85 -11.63 0.18 15.08
C LEU A 85 -11.06 -0.97 14.23
N PHE A 86 -9.74 -1.01 14.05
CA PHE A 86 -9.12 -2.06 13.23
C PHE A 86 -9.22 -3.44 13.85
N THR A 87 -9.25 -3.54 15.19
CA THR A 87 -9.47 -4.81 15.88
C THR A 87 -10.89 -5.34 15.65
N ALA A 88 -11.89 -4.46 15.61
CA ALA A 88 -13.25 -4.85 15.25
C ALA A 88 -13.32 -5.30 13.78
N LEU A 89 -12.74 -4.51 12.87
CA LEU A 89 -12.72 -4.81 11.44
C LEU A 89 -11.97 -6.11 11.10
N SER A 90 -10.84 -6.39 11.76
CA SER A 90 -10.10 -7.65 11.55
C SER A 90 -10.86 -8.88 12.03
N LYS A 91 -11.70 -8.74 13.07
CA LYS A 91 -12.60 -9.81 13.53
C LYS A 91 -13.79 -10.02 12.60
N GLU A 92 -14.33 -8.93 12.03
CA GLU A 92 -15.45 -8.98 11.09
C GLU A 92 -15.02 -9.50 9.70
N HIS A 93 -13.81 -9.17 9.29
CA HIS A 93 -13.25 -9.51 7.98
C HIS A 93 -11.89 -10.23 8.07
N PRO A 94 -11.81 -11.38 8.78
CA PRO A 94 -10.54 -12.04 9.07
C PRO A 94 -9.81 -12.58 7.84
N HIS A 95 -10.51 -12.72 6.71
CA HIS A 95 -9.96 -13.21 5.44
C HIS A 95 -9.37 -12.11 4.54
N ARG A 96 -9.46 -10.83 4.97
CA ARG A 96 -8.97 -9.70 4.16
C ARG A 96 -8.46 -8.49 4.95
N ILE A 97 -8.60 -8.46 6.28
CA ILE A 97 -8.07 -7.37 7.12
C ILE A 97 -7.19 -7.95 8.22
N ALA A 98 -5.94 -7.49 8.31
CA ALA A 98 -5.00 -7.94 9.32
C ALA A 98 -4.25 -6.76 9.93
N ILE A 99 -4.04 -6.86 11.24
CA ILE A 99 -3.17 -5.97 11.99
C ILE A 99 -1.83 -6.68 12.15
N LEU A 100 -0.78 -6.08 11.62
CA LEU A 100 0.58 -6.60 11.66
C LEU A 100 1.39 -5.94 12.79
N PRO A 101 2.26 -6.70 13.49
CA PRO A 101 3.18 -6.12 14.47
C PRO A 101 4.11 -5.06 13.87
N ASN A 102 4.45 -4.04 14.67
CA ASN A 102 5.39 -2.99 14.28
C ASN A 102 6.85 -3.42 14.56
N ASP A 103 7.32 -4.43 13.82
CA ASP A 103 8.71 -4.87 13.84
C ASP A 103 9.32 -4.88 12.43
N ASP A 104 10.64 -4.74 12.37
CA ASP A 104 11.40 -4.59 11.12
C ASP A 104 11.18 -5.76 10.13
N VAL A 105 11.05 -7.00 10.61
CA VAL A 105 10.82 -8.16 9.73
C VAL A 105 9.43 -8.12 9.13
N THR A 106 8.43 -7.86 9.96
CA THR A 106 7.03 -7.76 9.53
C THR A 106 6.81 -6.62 8.55
N MET A 107 7.43 -5.46 8.79
CA MET A 107 7.36 -4.30 7.89
C MET A 107 7.91 -4.62 6.51
N ARG A 108 9.08 -5.28 6.42
CA ARG A 108 9.67 -5.70 5.14
C ARG A 108 8.77 -6.66 4.37
N LYS A 109 8.16 -7.63 5.06
CA LYS A 109 7.18 -8.54 4.47
C LYS A 109 5.94 -7.80 3.97
N MET A 110 5.43 -6.86 4.76
CA MET A 110 4.29 -6.02 4.38
C MET A 110 4.58 -5.28 3.06
N TYR A 111 5.70 -4.56 2.95
CA TYR A 111 6.05 -3.84 1.72
C TYR A 111 6.26 -4.78 0.52
N ALA A 112 6.91 -5.92 0.72
CA ALA A 112 7.11 -6.88 -0.37
C ALA A 112 5.81 -7.52 -0.87
N ALA A 113 4.79 -7.65 -0.03
CA ALA A 113 3.50 -8.22 -0.36
C ALA A 113 2.46 -7.20 -0.87
N SER A 114 2.59 -5.93 -0.50
CA SER A 114 1.57 -4.89 -0.76
C SER A 114 1.71 -4.30 -2.15
N ASP A 115 0.59 -3.95 -2.79
CA ASP A 115 0.58 -3.28 -4.09
C ASP A 115 0.49 -1.76 -3.94
N ILE A 116 -0.38 -1.33 -3.01
CA ILE A 116 -0.71 0.08 -2.78
C ILE A 116 -0.36 0.44 -1.34
N VAL A 117 0.21 1.62 -1.14
CA VAL A 117 0.32 2.25 0.18
C VAL A 117 -0.62 3.45 0.22
N LEU A 118 -1.46 3.52 1.24
CA LEU A 118 -2.41 4.62 1.39
C LEU A 118 -1.90 5.63 2.41
N PHE A 119 -1.75 6.88 1.99
CA PHE A 119 -1.50 8.03 2.85
C PHE A 119 -2.71 8.95 2.84
N CYS A 120 -3.19 9.34 4.02
CA CYS A 120 -4.29 10.30 4.20
C CYS A 120 -3.78 11.74 4.45
N THR A 121 -2.46 11.93 4.49
CA THR A 121 -1.75 13.21 4.64
C THR A 121 -0.56 13.25 3.69
N ASP A 122 0.03 14.43 3.48
CA ASP A 122 1.25 14.58 2.67
C ASP A 122 2.38 13.70 3.26
N PRO A 123 2.88 12.69 2.53
CA PRO A 123 3.86 11.75 3.04
C PRO A 123 5.30 12.17 2.80
N THR A 124 5.57 13.38 2.31
CA THR A 124 6.93 13.84 1.93
C THR A 124 7.99 13.58 3.00
N ASP A 125 7.64 13.82 4.26
CA ASP A 125 8.55 13.68 5.41
C ASP A 125 8.39 12.34 6.15
N MET A 126 7.59 11.41 5.62
CA MET A 126 7.36 10.10 6.21
C MET A 126 8.39 9.09 5.69
N PRO A 127 9.18 8.43 6.56
CA PRO A 127 10.13 7.39 6.13
C PRO A 127 9.43 6.23 5.42
N GLU A 128 8.17 5.95 5.78
CA GLU A 128 7.34 4.93 5.15
C GLU A 128 7.14 5.16 3.63
N LEU A 129 7.25 6.41 3.16
CA LEU A 129 7.17 6.72 1.72
C LEU A 129 8.38 6.16 0.96
N GLU A 130 9.59 6.45 1.44
CA GLU A 130 10.83 6.00 0.79
C GLU A 130 10.93 4.46 0.82
N GLU A 131 10.52 3.85 1.93
CA GLU A 131 10.44 2.40 2.08
C GLU A 131 9.44 1.78 1.08
N ALA A 132 8.23 2.33 0.98
CA ALA A 132 7.23 1.84 0.03
C ALA A 132 7.72 1.92 -1.42
N LEU A 133 8.30 3.05 -1.81
CA LEU A 133 8.84 3.26 -3.16
C LEU A 133 9.99 2.28 -3.47
N SER A 134 10.86 2.01 -2.49
CA SER A 134 11.98 1.06 -2.63
C SER A 134 11.52 -0.37 -2.93
N TYR A 135 10.30 -0.74 -2.52
CA TYR A 135 9.68 -2.03 -2.77
C TYR A 135 8.74 -2.05 -3.99
N GLY A 136 8.59 -0.92 -4.69
CA GLY A 136 7.63 -0.79 -5.78
C GLY A 136 6.19 -0.95 -5.28
N VAL A 137 5.89 -0.38 -4.11
CA VAL A 137 4.53 -0.22 -3.58
C VAL A 137 4.06 1.18 -3.96
N ILE A 138 2.91 1.26 -4.63
CA ILE A 138 2.49 2.49 -5.30
C ILE A 138 1.69 3.38 -4.32
N PRO A 139 2.10 4.63 -4.09
CA PRO A 139 1.38 5.50 -3.18
C PRO A 139 0.05 6.00 -3.76
N VAL A 140 -0.99 5.95 -2.93
CA VAL A 140 -2.19 6.77 -3.06
C VAL A 140 -2.12 7.83 -1.97
N SER A 141 -2.04 9.10 -2.34
CA SER A 141 -1.76 10.18 -1.39
C SER A 141 -2.33 11.53 -1.84
N PRO A 142 -2.45 12.52 -0.93
CA PRO A 142 -2.70 13.89 -1.34
C PRO A 142 -1.58 14.40 -2.22
N ALA A 143 -1.88 15.40 -3.06
CA ALA A 143 -0.88 16.02 -3.92
C ALA A 143 0.35 16.50 -3.13
N THR A 144 1.53 16.04 -3.54
CA THR A 144 2.83 16.32 -2.93
C THR A 144 3.87 16.58 -4.03
N LYS A 145 4.98 17.24 -3.68
CA LYS A 145 6.13 17.43 -4.58
C LYS A 145 7.01 16.19 -4.71
N ALA A 146 6.92 15.24 -3.78
CA ALA A 146 7.73 14.04 -3.78
C ALA A 146 7.28 13.00 -4.81
N LEU A 147 6.05 13.13 -5.33
CA LEU A 147 5.40 12.14 -6.19
C LEU A 147 4.84 12.79 -7.45
N GLU A 148 4.79 12.00 -8.52
CA GLU A 148 4.16 12.37 -9.79
C GLU A 148 2.92 11.50 -10.00
N ASN A 149 1.77 12.15 -10.21
CA ASN A 149 0.52 11.44 -10.46
C ASN A 149 0.61 10.69 -11.80
N TYR A 150 0.23 9.42 -11.79
CA TYR A 150 0.27 8.57 -12.96
C TYR A 150 -0.62 9.13 -14.08
N ASN A 151 -0.03 9.25 -15.27
CA ASN A 151 -0.69 9.65 -16.49
C ASN A 151 -0.64 8.48 -17.50
N PRO A 152 -1.77 7.82 -17.78
CA PRO A 152 -1.81 6.67 -18.68
C PRO A 152 -1.48 7.03 -20.14
N ILE A 153 -1.61 8.30 -20.55
CA ILE A 153 -1.26 8.73 -21.93
C ILE A 153 0.26 8.81 -22.10
N GLN A 154 0.95 9.28 -21.07
CA GLN A 154 2.41 9.43 -21.07
C GLN A 154 3.13 8.19 -20.51
N GLU A 155 2.36 7.24 -19.97
CA GLU A 155 2.84 6.09 -19.20
C GLU A 155 3.82 6.49 -18.09
N SER A 156 3.70 7.71 -17.56
CA SER A 156 4.63 8.30 -16.58
C SER A 156 3.96 8.55 -15.22
N GLY A 157 4.78 8.71 -14.19
CA GLY A 157 4.35 8.90 -12.81
C GLY A 157 4.51 7.66 -11.94
N ASN A 158 4.49 7.88 -10.62
CA ASN A 158 4.81 6.88 -9.60
C ASN A 158 3.78 6.81 -8.48
N ALA A 159 2.64 7.49 -8.60
CA ALA A 159 1.59 7.53 -7.57
C ALA A 159 0.20 7.83 -8.14
N PHE A 160 -0.84 7.63 -7.33
CA PHE A 160 -2.20 8.11 -7.60
C PHE A 160 -2.54 9.23 -6.63
N LEU A 161 -2.40 10.48 -7.10
CA LEU A 161 -2.58 11.66 -6.26
C LEU A 161 -4.01 12.18 -6.29
N TYR A 162 -4.46 12.75 -5.19
CA TYR A 162 -5.73 13.47 -5.10
C TYR A 162 -5.55 14.89 -4.57
N LYS A 163 -6.31 15.85 -5.11
CA LYS A 163 -6.13 17.29 -4.83
C LYS A 163 -6.95 17.77 -3.64
N GLY A 164 -8.21 17.35 -3.52
CA GLY A 164 -9.05 17.72 -2.39
C GLY A 164 -8.89 16.75 -1.23
N LYS A 165 -8.91 17.25 0.00
CA LYS A 165 -8.85 16.41 1.21
C LYS A 165 -10.23 15.83 1.56
N THR A 166 -11.07 15.58 0.56
CA THR A 166 -12.40 15.01 0.76
C THR A 166 -12.35 13.50 0.66
N VAL A 167 -13.34 12.84 1.25
CA VAL A 167 -13.55 11.39 1.16
C VAL A 167 -13.59 10.93 -0.29
N TRP A 168 -14.31 11.66 -1.14
CA TRP A 168 -14.51 11.32 -2.55
C TRP A 168 -13.25 11.44 -3.39
N ASP A 169 -12.40 12.42 -3.08
CA ASP A 169 -11.12 12.60 -3.76
C ASP A 169 -10.17 11.43 -3.46
N CYS A 170 -10.06 11.06 -2.18
CA CYS A 170 -9.27 9.91 -1.74
C CYS A 170 -9.82 8.59 -2.32
N PHE A 171 -11.13 8.37 -2.20
CA PHE A 171 -11.79 7.20 -2.74
C PHE A 171 -11.63 7.09 -4.26
N GLY A 172 -11.77 8.21 -5.00
CA GLY A 172 -11.55 8.24 -6.44
C GLY A 172 -10.12 7.88 -6.84
N ALA A 173 -9.10 8.31 -6.09
CA ALA A 173 -7.72 7.90 -6.33
C ALA A 173 -7.48 6.42 -6.01
N LEU A 174 -8.08 5.89 -4.94
CA LEU A 174 -8.05 4.45 -4.62
C LEU A 174 -8.67 3.62 -5.75
N VAL A 175 -9.85 4.01 -6.24
CA VAL A 175 -10.50 3.31 -7.36
C VAL A 175 -9.62 3.34 -8.61
N ARG A 176 -9.02 4.50 -8.96
CA ARG A 176 -8.07 4.57 -10.09
C ARG A 176 -6.90 3.60 -9.91
N ALA A 177 -6.32 3.53 -8.72
CA ALA A 177 -5.20 2.63 -8.44
C ALA A 177 -5.62 1.15 -8.56
N ILE A 178 -6.75 0.76 -7.96
CA ILE A 178 -7.27 -0.61 -7.98
C ILE A 178 -7.67 -1.05 -9.40
N GLU A 179 -8.30 -0.17 -10.18
CA GLU A 179 -8.64 -0.48 -11.57
C GLU A 179 -7.38 -0.60 -12.43
N THR A 180 -6.38 0.28 -12.24
CA THR A 180 -5.09 0.20 -12.96
C THR A 180 -4.31 -1.06 -12.59
N HIS A 181 -4.39 -1.53 -11.33
CA HIS A 181 -3.75 -2.78 -10.88
C HIS A 181 -4.20 -4.01 -11.69
N LYS A 182 -5.38 -3.97 -12.31
CA LYS A 182 -5.88 -5.06 -13.18
C LYS A 182 -5.11 -5.16 -14.50
N PHE A 183 -4.29 -4.16 -14.85
CA PHE A 183 -3.47 -4.10 -16.06
C PHE A 183 -1.99 -4.27 -15.70
N PRO A 184 -1.43 -5.51 -15.78
CA PRO A 184 -0.09 -5.79 -15.26
C PRO A 184 1.05 -5.05 -15.97
N PHE A 185 0.85 -4.64 -17.23
CA PHE A 185 1.85 -3.87 -17.95
C PHE A 185 1.98 -2.47 -17.35
N ASP A 186 0.88 -1.72 -17.29
CA ASP A 186 0.81 -0.38 -16.70
C ASP A 186 1.27 -0.39 -15.26
N TRP A 187 0.77 -1.36 -14.47
CA TRP A 187 1.14 -1.48 -13.07
C TRP A 187 2.65 -1.64 -12.88
N ARG A 188 3.29 -2.53 -13.66
CA ARG A 188 4.74 -2.73 -13.59
C ARG A 188 5.52 -1.49 -14.00
N THR A 189 5.03 -0.71 -14.96
CA THR A 189 5.65 0.56 -15.36
C THR A 189 5.66 1.53 -14.18
N ILE A 190 4.52 1.70 -13.49
CA ILE A 190 4.45 2.56 -12.30
C ILE A 190 5.38 2.05 -11.19
N GLN A 191 5.41 0.73 -10.94
CA GLN A 191 6.30 0.13 -9.94
C GLN A 191 7.78 0.39 -10.24
N LYS A 192 8.20 0.35 -11.50
CA LYS A 192 9.57 0.69 -11.91
C LYS A 192 9.87 2.16 -11.59
N HIS A 193 8.97 3.08 -11.95
CA HIS A 193 9.14 4.50 -11.62
C HIS A 193 9.22 4.73 -10.10
N CYS A 194 8.45 3.99 -9.29
CA CYS A 194 8.61 4.03 -7.84
C CYS A 194 10.05 3.67 -7.42
N MET A 195 10.54 2.51 -7.86
CA MET A 195 11.87 2.02 -7.47
C MET A 195 13.02 2.88 -8.00
N GLU A 196 12.86 3.52 -9.16
CA GLU A 196 13.83 4.43 -9.76
C GLU A 196 13.85 5.83 -9.12
N SER A 197 12.71 6.26 -8.54
CA SER A 197 12.59 7.56 -7.89
C SER A 197 13.31 7.67 -6.54
N VAL A 198 13.64 6.53 -5.94
CA VAL A 198 14.42 6.48 -4.69
C VAL A 198 15.87 6.83 -5.02
N LYS A 199 16.37 7.92 -4.43
CA LYS A 199 17.78 8.32 -4.58
C LYS A 199 18.68 7.24 -3.97
N LYS A 200 19.67 6.78 -4.73
CA LYS A 200 20.75 5.90 -4.24
C LYS A 200 21.72 6.64 -3.34
#